data_AF-A0A520FUF3-F1
#
_entry.id   AF-A0A520FUF3-F1
#
_cell.length_a   1.000
_cell.length_b   1.000
_cell.length_c   1.000
_cell.angle_alpha   90.00
_cell.angle_beta   90.00
_cell.angle_gamma   90.00
#
_symmetry.space_group_name_H-M   'P 1'
#
loop_
_entity.id
_entity.type
_entity.pdbx_description
1 polymer ?
#
loop_
_entity_poly.entity_id
_entity_poly.type
_entity_poly.pdbx_seq_one_letter_code
_entity_poly.pdbx_strand_id
1 'polypeptide(L)'
;MNISMPALLSQLLLGLVNGSFYAILSLGLAVIFGLLNVINFAHGALFMMGAILSWMAMNYFNVNYWVMLAVAPLIVGLFGVLIERLLLRWIYKL
;
A
#
# COMPACT_ATOMS: atom_id res chain seq x y z
N MET A 1 0.94 -14.07 35.99
CA MET A 1 1.47 -13.44 34.77
C MET A 1 2.18 -12.15 35.18
N ASN A 2 3.48 -12.19 35.48
CA ASN A 2 4.21 -11.00 35.94
C ASN A 2 4.77 -10.29 34.72
N ILE A 3 4.06 -9.26 34.23
CA ILE A 3 4.50 -8.47 33.07
C ILE A 3 5.63 -7.58 33.57
N SER A 4 6.83 -7.77 33.06
CA SER A 4 7.96 -6.93 33.45
C SER A 4 7.75 -5.50 32.93
N MET A 5 8.09 -4.48 33.73
CA MET A 5 7.99 -3.07 33.31
C MET A 5 8.65 -2.80 31.96
N PRO A 6 9.84 -3.36 31.64
CA PRO A 6 10.45 -3.22 30.31
C PRO A 6 9.57 -3.78 29.17
N ALA A 7 8.87 -4.90 29.39
CA ALA A 7 7.99 -5.49 28.38
C ALA A 7 6.75 -4.62 28.13
N LEU A 8 6.17 -4.04 29.18
CA LEU A 8 5.05 -3.09 29.04
C LEU A 8 5.45 -1.84 28.26
N LEU A 9 6.58 -1.23 28.60
CA LEU A 9 7.10 -0.05 27.88
C LEU A 9 7.39 -0.37 26.41
N SER A 10 7.98 -1.54 26.13
CA SER A 10 8.26 -1.98 24.76
C SER A 10 6.97 -2.15 23.94
N GLN A 11 5.93 -2.74 24.53
CA GLN A 11 4.65 -2.92 23.85
C GLN A 11 3.93 -1.58 23.57
N LEU A 12 3.99 -0.63 24.51
CA LEU A 12 3.46 0.72 24.32
C LEU A 12 4.20 1.45 23.20
N LEU A 13 5.52 1.32 23.14
CA LEU A 13 6.35 1.92 22.10
C LEU A 13 6.04 1.31 20.72
N LEU A 14 5.89 -0.02 20.63
CA LEU A 14 5.44 -0.70 19.41
C LEU A 14 4.05 -0.23 18.97
N GLY A 15 3.13 -0.07 19.92
CA GLY A 15 1.79 0.48 19.65
C GLY A 15 1.84 1.91 19.12
N LEU A 16 2.68 2.77 19.72
CA LEU A 16 2.90 4.14 19.27
C LEU A 16 3.49 4.17 17.86
N VAL A 17 4.53 3.37 17.59
CA VAL A 17 5.18 3.31 16.27
C VAL A 17 4.19 2.87 15.19
N ASN A 18 3.44 1.79 15.42
CA ASN A 18 2.43 1.33 14.47
C ASN A 18 1.31 2.36 14.32
N GLY A 19 0.87 2.99 15.41
CA GLY A 19 -0.13 4.06 15.39
C GLY A 19 0.32 5.27 14.56
N SER A 20 1.54 5.73 14.75
CA SER A 20 2.15 6.80 13.95
C SER A 20 2.27 6.41 12.48
N PHE A 21 2.62 5.15 12.18
CA PHE A 21 2.70 4.65 10.82
C PHE A 21 1.32 4.70 10.12
N TYR A 22 0.28 4.22 10.80
CA TYR A 22 -1.08 4.30 10.27
C TYR A 22 -1.60 5.74 10.17
N ALA A 23 -1.26 6.62 11.11
CA ALA A 23 -1.62 8.04 11.05
C ALA A 23 -1.01 8.73 9.82
N ILE A 24 0.27 8.47 9.53
CA ILE A 24 0.95 9.02 8.35
C ILE A 24 0.33 8.47 7.05
N LEU A 25 0.06 7.16 6.98
CA LEU A 25 -0.62 6.56 5.83
C LEU A 25 -1.99 7.18 5.56
N SER A 26 -2.79 7.37 6.63
CA SER A 26 -4.10 8.01 6.53
C SER A 26 -3.99 9.47 6.09
N LEU A 27 -3.00 10.21 6.62
CA LEU A 27 -2.77 11.61 6.25
C LEU A 27 -2.38 11.75 4.78
N GLY A 28 -1.52 10.87 4.26
CA GLY A 28 -1.17 10.85 2.84
C GLY A 28 -2.40 10.65 1.94
N LEU A 29 -3.27 9.71 2.31
CA LEU A 29 -4.52 9.44 1.58
C LEU A 29 -5.50 10.63 1.66
N ALA A 30 -5.61 11.27 2.83
CA ALA A 30 -6.41 12.47 3.02
C ALA A 30 -5.91 13.66 2.19
N VAL A 31 -4.59 13.84 2.07
CA VAL A 31 -3.99 14.90 1.23
C VAL A 31 -4.27 14.65 -0.26
N ILE A 32 -4.11 13.42 -0.73
CA ILE A 32 -4.40 13.06 -2.14
C ILE A 32 -5.88 13.37 -2.47
N PHE A 33 -6.81 12.97 -1.59
CA PHE A 33 -8.23 13.22 -1.81
C PHE A 33 -8.63 14.68 -1.62
N GLY A 34 -8.04 15.37 -0.65
CA GLY A 34 -8.29 16.80 -0.40
C GLY A 34 -7.89 17.69 -1.58
N LEU A 35 -6.91 17.26 -2.39
CA LEU A 35 -6.48 17.97 -3.59
C LEU A 35 -7.28 17.59 -4.84
N LEU A 36 -7.71 16.33 -4.97
CA LEU A 36 -8.35 15.81 -6.20
C LEU A 36 -9.88 15.96 -6.23
N ASN A 37 -10.56 16.28 -5.11
CA ASN A 37 -12.02 16.36 -4.98
C ASN A 37 -12.81 15.11 -5.44
N VAL A 38 -12.13 14.01 -5.78
CA VAL A 38 -12.72 12.76 -6.29
C VAL A 38 -12.10 11.57 -5.55
N ILE A 39 -12.95 10.65 -5.09
CA ILE A 39 -12.52 9.44 -4.35
C ILE A 39 -12.03 8.40 -5.35
N ASN A 40 -10.71 8.14 -5.38
CA ASN A 40 -10.12 7.08 -6.19
C ASN A 40 -10.05 5.76 -5.40
N PHE A 41 -11.06 4.91 -5.57
CA PHE A 41 -11.09 3.57 -4.95
C PHE A 41 -10.04 2.59 -5.50
N ALA A 42 -9.49 2.84 -6.68
CA ALA A 42 -8.45 1.98 -7.27
C ALA A 42 -7.11 2.10 -6.54
N HIS A 43 -6.84 3.23 -5.88
CA HIS A 43 -5.57 3.48 -5.20
C HIS A 43 -5.24 2.40 -4.15
N GLY A 44 -6.20 2.08 -3.26
CA GLY A 44 -6.00 1.06 -2.22
C GLY A 44 -5.85 -0.35 -2.81
N ALA A 45 -6.61 -0.67 -3.86
CA ALA A 45 -6.54 -1.96 -4.54
C ALA A 45 -5.21 -2.17 -5.25
N LEU A 46 -4.70 -1.14 -5.95
CA LEU A 46 -3.40 -1.17 -6.64
C LEU A 46 -2.23 -1.27 -5.65
N PHE A 47 -2.30 -0.56 -4.52
CA PHE A 47 -1.33 -0.69 -3.44
C PHE A 47 -1.26 -2.12 -2.89
N MET A 48 -2.41 -2.69 -2.55
CA MET A 48 -2.50 -4.06 -2.00
C MET A 48 -2.04 -5.11 -3.03
N MET A 49 -2.35 -4.91 -4.32
CA MET A 49 -1.86 -5.76 -5.40
C MET A 49 -0.32 -5.79 -5.45
N GLY A 50 0.34 -4.62 -5.39
CA GLY A 50 1.80 -4.55 -5.37
C GLY A 50 2.42 -5.27 -4.16
N ALA A 51 1.81 -5.12 -2.98
CA ALA A 51 2.25 -5.82 -1.77
C ALA A 51 2.11 -7.35 -1.89
N ILE A 52 0.95 -7.84 -2.37
CA ILE A 52 0.71 -9.28 -2.54
C ILE A 52 1.63 -9.87 -3.61
N LEU A 53 1.82 -9.19 -4.75
CA LEU A 53 2.73 -9.65 -5.80
C LEU A 53 4.18 -9.74 -5.30
N SER A 54 4.63 -8.74 -4.55
CA SER A 54 5.98 -8.76 -3.95
C SER A 54 6.12 -9.93 -2.97
N TRP A 55 5.13 -10.12 -2.09
CA TRP A 55 5.14 -11.22 -1.12
C TRP A 55 5.10 -12.59 -1.81
N MET A 56 4.23 -12.77 -2.82
CA MET A 56 4.16 -14.00 -3.59
C MET A 56 5.48 -14.31 -4.30
N ALA A 57 6.12 -13.32 -4.91
CA ALA A 57 7.39 -13.54 -5.60
C ALA A 57 8.55 -13.84 -4.65
N MET A 58 8.58 -13.21 -3.49
CA MET A 58 9.56 -13.54 -2.45
C MET A 58 9.34 -14.96 -1.93
N ASN A 59 8.09 -15.38 -1.70
CA ASN A 59 7.79 -16.66 -1.06
C ASN A 59 7.83 -17.86 -2.02
N TYR A 60 7.28 -17.73 -3.24
CA TYR A 60 7.20 -18.84 -4.20
C TYR A 60 8.40 -18.89 -5.14
N PHE A 61 8.93 -17.74 -5.56
CA PHE A 61 9.98 -17.65 -6.56
C PHE A 61 11.36 -17.29 -5.96
N ASN A 62 11.46 -17.12 -4.63
CA ASN A 62 12.68 -16.70 -3.92
C ASN A 62 13.32 -15.44 -4.53
N VAL A 63 12.51 -14.54 -5.09
CA VAL A 63 13.01 -13.29 -5.68
C VAL A 63 13.44 -12.36 -4.55
N ASN A 64 14.59 -11.70 -4.71
CA ASN A 64 15.11 -10.78 -3.71
C ASN A 64 14.18 -9.55 -3.55
N TYR A 65 13.99 -9.11 -2.31
CA TYR A 65 13.24 -7.91 -1.95
C TYR A 65 13.64 -6.69 -2.79
N TRP A 66 14.95 -6.47 -3.00
CA TRP A 66 15.46 -5.32 -3.77
C TRP A 66 15.00 -5.32 -5.23
N VAL A 67 14.87 -6.50 -5.83
CA VAL A 67 14.35 -6.63 -7.20
C VAL A 67 12.86 -6.33 -7.21
N MET A 68 12.12 -6.89 -6.25
CA MET A 68 10.67 -6.63 -6.17
C MET A 68 10.31 -5.20 -5.79
N LEU A 69 11.17 -4.49 -5.06
CA LEU A 69 11.01 -3.06 -4.77
C LEU A 69 10.92 -2.22 -6.05
N ALA A 70 11.69 -2.56 -7.08
CA ALA A 70 11.68 -1.86 -8.37
C ALA A 70 10.63 -2.42 -9.33
N VAL A 71 10.42 -3.75 -9.32
CA VAL A 71 9.53 -4.44 -10.25
C VAL A 71 8.05 -4.27 -9.88
N ALA A 72 7.69 -4.24 -8.60
CA ALA A 72 6.31 -4.13 -8.16
C ALA A 72 5.63 -2.82 -8.61
N PRO A 73 6.25 -1.62 -8.48
CA PRO A 73 5.69 -0.38 -9.01
C PRO A 73 5.49 -0.43 -10.53
N LEU A 74 6.40 -1.08 -11.27
CA LEU A 74 6.29 -1.23 -12.73
C LEU A 74 5.10 -2.11 -13.11
N ILE A 75 4.92 -3.25 -12.45
CA ILE A 75 3.79 -4.15 -12.70
C ILE A 75 2.46 -3.46 -12.36
N VAL A 76 2.38 -2.82 -11.20
CA VAL A 76 1.18 -2.10 -10.74
C VAL A 76 0.87 -0.92 -11.68
N GLY A 77 1.89 -0.18 -12.11
CA GLY A 77 1.74 0.91 -13.09
C GLY A 77 1.21 0.40 -14.43
N LEU A 78 1.72 -0.74 -14.91
CA LEU A 78 1.22 -1.39 -16.13
C LEU A 78 -0.26 -1.79 -15.99
N PHE A 79 -0.65 -2.32 -14.83
CA PHE A 79 -2.04 -2.63 -14.49
C PHE A 79 -2.91 -1.37 -14.45
N GLY A 80 -2.39 -0.26 -13.90
CA GLY A 80 -3.08 1.04 -13.92
C GLY A 80 -3.37 1.52 -15.34
N VAL A 81 -2.39 1.44 -16.24
CA VAL A 81 -2.56 1.79 -17.67
C VAL A 81 -3.58 0.88 -18.35
N LEU A 82 -3.59 -0.41 -18.03
CA LEU A 82 -4.59 -1.36 -18.55
C LEU A 82 -6.00 -1.00 -18.09
N ILE A 83 -6.19 -0.67 -16.81
CA ILE A 83 -7.48 -0.23 -16.25
C ILE A 83 -7.94 1.06 -16.95
N GLU A 84 -7.04 2.02 -17.12
CA GLU A 84 -7.36 3.28 -17.79
C GLU A 84 -7.82 3.05 -19.23
N ARG A 85 -7.09 2.22 -20.00
CA ARG A 85 -7.41 1.95 -21.40
C ARG A 85 -8.68 1.14 -21.59
N LEU A 86 -8.94 0.15 -20.75
CA LEU A 86 -10.05 -0.79 -20.92
C LEU A 86 -11.35 -0.29 -20.29
N LEU A 87 -11.28 0.32 -19.11
CA LEU A 87 -12.47 0.71 -18.34
C LEU A 87 -12.72 2.23 -18.42
N LEU A 88 -11.75 3.05 -18.02
CA LEU A 88 -11.98 4.49 -17.86
C LEU A 88 -12.16 5.20 -19.20
N ARG A 89 -11.39 4.82 -20.23
CA ARG A 89 -11.48 5.43 -21.57
C ARG A 89 -12.87 5.32 -22.20
N TRP A 90 -13.66 4.31 -21.84
CA TRP A 90 -15.04 4.15 -22.31
C TRP A 90 -16.01 5.07 -21.58
N ILE A 91 -15.82 5.25 -20.27
CA ILE A 91 -16.68 6.10 -19.44
C ILE A 91 -16.51 7.58 -19.79
N TYR A 92 -15.29 8.04 -20.08
CA TYR A 92 -15.04 9.43 -20.51
C TYR A 92 -15.65 9.79 -21.87
N LYS A 93 -16.10 8.79 -22.64
CA LYS A 93 -16.74 9.00 -23.94
C LYS A 93 -18.28 9.09 -23.87
N LEU A 94 -18.88 8.77 -22.72
CA LEU A 94 -20.30 9.05 -22.45
C LEU A 94 -20.45 10.46 -21.88
#